data_AF-A0A3L8C374-F1
#
_entry.id   AF-A0A3L8C374-F1
#
_cell.length_a   1.000
_cell.length_b   1.000
_cell.length_c   1.000
_cell.angle_alpha   90.00
_cell.angle_beta   90.00
_cell.angle_gamma   90.00
#
_symmetry.space_group_name_H-M   'P 1'
#
loop_
_entity.id
_entity.type
_entity.pdbx_description
1 polymer ?
#
loop_
_entity_poly.entity_id
_entity_poly.type
_entity_poly.pdbx_seq_one_letter_code
_entity_poly.pdbx_strand_id
1 'polypeptide(L)' 'QGSDYSNEARPRSGMSMDQVSNQFGAPGQKIAAVGEPPITRWVYDHYTVYFEYDHVIHSVLHTN' A
#
# COMPACT_ATOMS: atom_id res chain seq x y z
N GLN A 1 -6.18 20.24 -14.09
CA GLN A 1 -6.10 19.01 -14.92
C GLN A 1 -5.62 17.90 -13.99
N GLY A 2 -6.21 16.71 -14.12
CA GLY A 2 -6.30 15.69 -13.07
C GLY A 2 -4.97 15.00 -12.72
N SER A 3 -4.70 14.93 -11.41
CA SER A 3 -3.77 14.04 -10.69
C SER A 3 -2.57 13.48 -11.48
N ASP A 4 -1.44 14.18 -11.37
CA ASP A 4 -0.08 13.72 -11.75
C ASP A 4 0.32 12.36 -11.13
N TYR A 5 -0.40 11.89 -10.11
CA TYR A 5 -0.16 10.61 -9.41
C TYR A 5 -0.58 9.36 -10.20
N SER A 6 -1.26 9.53 -11.35
CA SER A 6 -1.70 8.41 -12.20
C SER A 6 -0.52 7.57 -12.71
N ASN A 7 0.66 8.18 -12.82
CA ASN A 7 1.88 7.56 -13.32
C ASN A 7 2.86 7.15 -12.20
N GLU A 8 2.46 7.32 -10.94
CA GLU A 8 3.30 6.93 -9.80
C GLU A 8 3.28 5.42 -9.63
N ALA A 9 4.46 4.81 -9.59
CA ALA A 9 4.58 3.38 -9.39
C ALA A 9 4.08 3.02 -7.99
N ARG A 10 3.22 1.99 -7.91
CA ARG A 10 2.66 1.49 -6.65
C ARG A 10 2.93 -0.01 -6.51
N PRO A 11 2.96 -0.54 -5.28
CA PRO A 11 3.03 -1.97 -5.05
C PRO A 11 1.96 -2.74 -5.82
N ARG A 12 2.38 -3.79 -6.52
CA ARG A 12 1.48 -4.70 -7.23
C ARG A 12 1.01 -5.79 -6.28
N SER A 13 -0.18 -6.33 -6.53
CA SER A 13 -0.69 -7.48 -5.79
C SER A 13 0.31 -8.64 -5.81
N GLY A 14 0.45 -9.32 -4.68
CA GLY A 14 1.40 -10.43 -4.48
C GLY A 14 2.80 -10.01 -4.03
N MET A 15 3.16 -8.73 -4.00
CA MET A 15 4.43 -8.29 -3.38
C MET A 15 4.39 -8.52 -1.87
N SER A 16 5.50 -8.94 -1.26
CA SER A 16 5.60 -9.03 0.20
C SER A 16 5.81 -7.66 0.85
N MET A 17 5.50 -7.52 2.13
CA MET A 17 5.78 -6.29 2.91
C MET A 17 7.26 -5.87 2.81
N ASP A 18 8.19 -6.83 2.80
CA ASP A 18 9.63 -6.55 2.65
C ASP A 18 9.94 -6.01 1.24
N GLN A 19 9.38 -6.62 0.19
CA GLN A 19 9.56 -6.12 -1.17
C GLN A 19 9.01 -4.70 -1.33
N VAL A 20 7.85 -4.44 -0.72
CA VAL A 20 7.25 -3.10 -0.71
C VAL A 20 8.15 -2.11 0.01
N SER A 21 8.59 -2.43 1.23
CA SER A 21 9.47 -1.54 2.00
C SER A 21 10.81 -1.27 1.31
N ASN A 22 11.36 -2.28 0.61
CA ASN A 22 12.63 -2.15 -0.11
C ASN A 22 12.51 -1.32 -1.40
N GLN A 23 11.39 -1.42 -2.12
CA GLN A 23 11.20 -0.73 -3.40
C GLN A 23 10.58 0.66 -3.26
N PHE A 24 9.66 0.84 -2.32
CA PHE A 24 8.86 2.06 -2.17
C PHE A 24 9.21 2.85 -0.90
N GLY A 25 10.12 2.32 -0.07
CA GLY A 25 10.51 2.93 1.19
C GLY A 25 9.54 2.62 2.33
N ALA A 26 9.79 3.24 3.49
CA ALA A 26 8.91 3.10 4.64
C ALA A 26 7.62 3.93 4.44
N PRO A 27 6.45 3.40 4.81
CA PRO A 27 5.22 4.17 4.78
C PRO A 27 5.20 5.25 5.86
N GLY A 28 4.44 6.33 5.63
CA GLY A 28 4.20 7.37 6.64
C GLY A 28 3.41 6.85 7.84
N GLN A 29 2.53 5.86 7.63
CA GLN A 29 1.79 5.21 8.71
C GLN A 29 1.60 3.72 8.45
N LYS A 30 1.75 2.90 9.51
CA LYS A 30 1.39 1.48 9.53
C LYS A 30 0.20 1.29 10.45
N ILE A 31 -0.93 0.84 9.91
CA ILE A 31 -2.14 0.51 10.65
C ILE A 31 -2.15 -1.01 10.86
N ALA A 32 -2.23 -1.43 12.12
CA ALA A 32 -2.24 -2.83 12.52
C ALA A 32 -3.37 -3.63 11.83
N ALA A 33 -3.15 -4.94 11.71
CA ALA A 33 -4.10 -5.85 11.11
C ALA A 33 -5.44 -5.86 11.87
N VAL A 34 -6.54 -5.95 11.13
CA VAL A 34 -7.90 -6.14 11.68
C VAL A 34 -8.62 -7.26 10.93
N GLY A 35 -9.41 -8.05 11.65
CA GLY A 35 -10.25 -9.13 11.09
C GLY A 35 -9.55 -10.47 10.86
N GLU A 36 -10.32 -11.42 10.32
CA GLU A 36 -9.87 -12.72 9.80
C GLU A 36 -10.45 -12.87 8.38
N PRO A 37 -9.61 -12.94 7.32
CA PRO A 37 -8.16 -12.90 7.35
C PRO A 37 -7.61 -11.52 7.79
N PRO A 38 -6.39 -11.46 8.35
CA PRO A 38 -5.84 -10.22 8.90
C PRO A 38 -5.49 -9.22 7.80
N ILE A 39 -6.12 -8.03 7.82
CA ILE A 39 -5.84 -6.97 6.85
C ILE A 39 -5.03 -5.83 7.46
N THR A 40 -3.75 -5.74 7.08
CA THR A 40 -2.83 -4.65 7.44
C THR A 40 -2.90 -3.54 6.40
N ARG A 41 -2.76 -2.28 6.82
CA ARG A 41 -2.74 -1.12 5.90
C ARG A 41 -1.49 -0.29 6.10
N TRP A 42 -0.78 0.00 5.01
CA TRP A 42 0.31 0.97 5.00
C TRP A 42 -0.11 2.18 4.19
N VAL A 43 0.00 3.37 4.79
CA VAL A 43 -0.38 4.64 4.20
C VAL A 43 0.88 5.37 3.74
N TYR A 44 0.92 5.67 2.45
CA TYR A 44 1.88 6.58 1.82
C TYR A 44 1.17 7.89 1.48
N ASP A 45 1.91 8.90 1.05
CA ASP A 45 1.38 10.24 0.82
C ASP A 45 0.23 10.23 -0.23
N HIS A 46 0.41 9.50 -1.32
CA HIS A 46 -0.53 9.49 -2.45
C HIS A 46 -1.35 8.21 -2.60
N TYR A 47 -1.07 7.18 -1.80
CA TYR A 47 -1.78 5.90 -1.89
C TYR A 47 -1.73 5.09 -0.59
N THR A 48 -2.68 4.17 -0.44
CA THR A 48 -2.71 3.18 0.63
C THR A 48 -2.56 1.78 0.07
N VAL A 49 -1.71 0.97 0.70
CA VAL A 49 -1.46 -0.44 0.36
C VAL A 49 -2.09 -1.33 1.42
N TYR A 50 -2.85 -2.31 0.96
CA TYR A 50 -3.54 -3.30 1.79
C TYR A 50 -2.83 -4.62 1.66
N PHE A 51 -2.57 -5.24 2.81
CA PHE A 51 -1.93 -6.55 2.89
C PHE A 51 -2.87 -7.52 3.59
N GLU A 52 -2.99 -8.71 3.03
CA GLU A 52 -3.49 -9.87 3.75
C GLU A 52 -2.27 -10.67 4.22
N TYR A 53 -2.18 -10.93 5.53
CA TYR A 53 -0.93 -11.37 6.16
C TYR A 53 0.23 -10.41 5.82
N ASP A 54 1.18 -10.86 5.02
CA ASP A 54 2.37 -10.13 4.58
C ASP A 54 2.38 -9.82 3.07
N HIS A 55 1.32 -10.15 2.33
CA HIS A 55 1.25 -9.98 0.87
C HIS A 55 0.26 -8.88 0.47
N VAL A 56 0.64 -8.06 -0.50
CA VAL A 56 -0.23 -7.02 -1.07
C VAL A 56 -1.42 -7.67 -1.73
N ILE A 57 -2.62 -7.27 -1.31
CA ILE A 57 -3.86 -7.59 -2.01
C ILE A 57 -4.31 -6.44 -2.91
N HIS A 58 -4.11 -5.19 -2.48
CA HIS A 58 -4.60 -4.03 -3.20
C HIS A 58 -3.83 -2.74 -2.89
N SER A 59 -3.77 -1.82 -3.86
CA SER A 59 -3.16 -0.48 -3.72
C SER A 59 -4.12 0.59 -4.26
N VAL A 60 -4.55 1.51 -3.41
CA VAL A 60 -5.58 2.53 -3.71
C VAL A 60 -4.95 3.92 -3.75
N LEU A 61 -5.15 4.67 -4.83
CA LEU A 61 -4.74 6.09 -4.88
C LEU A 61 -5.67 6.94 -4.03
N HIS A 62 -5.10 7.92 -3.34
CA HIS A 62 -5.88 8.98 -2.73
C HIS A 62 -6.36 9.93 -3.84
N THR A 63 -7.64 9.85 -4.19
CA THR A 63 -8.26 10.86 -5.07
C THR A 63 -8.56 12.10 -4.22
N ASN A 64 -7.89 13.21 -4.54
CA ASN A 64 -8.18 14.53 -3.99
C ASN A 64 -9.25 15.26 -4.82
#